data_AF-A0A2H0MS94-F1
#
_entry.id   AF-A0A2H0MS94-F1
#
_cell.length_a   1.000
_cell.length_b   1.000
_cell.length_c   1.000
_cell.angle_alpha   90.00
_cell.angle_beta   90.00
_cell.angle_gamma   90.00
#
_symmetry.space_group_name_H-M   'P 1'
#
loop_
_entity.id
_entity.type
_entity.pdbx_description
1 polymer ?
#
loop_
_entity_poly.entity_id
_entity_poly.type
_entity_poly.pdbx_seq_one_letter_code
_entity_poly.pdbx_strand_id
1 'polypeptide(L)'
;MRKTLYVLALLFFFGFFIQTSTVGAEEVSDISVCEPITDAIEKNLCMALHPIKNPENRYRDKDHSSYYCSLMEYQKDRDMMNFCSAIVKSDASICANIGSVDLEKTCVECSSVGKAEIPKKCFTPRAK
;
A
#
# COMPACT_ATOMS: atom_id res chain seq x y z
N MET A 1 51.13 20.72 -48.54
CA MET A 1 49.87 21.45 -48.22
C MET A 1 48.82 20.35 -47.99
N ARG A 2 48.57 19.77 -46.81
CA ARG A 2 48.30 20.29 -45.45
C ARG A 2 47.29 21.44 -45.48
N LYS A 3 46.01 21.11 -45.26
CA LYS A 3 44.94 21.86 -44.55
C LYS A 3 43.57 21.49 -45.15
N THR A 4 42.99 20.38 -44.68
CA THR A 4 41.53 20.11 -44.71
C THR A 4 41.11 18.82 -43.98
N LEU A 5 42.04 18.10 -43.35
CA LEU A 5 41.75 17.47 -42.06
C LEU A 5 41.66 18.60 -41.01
N TYR A 6 40.73 18.54 -40.06
CA TYR A 6 40.37 19.57 -39.05
C TYR A 6 39.21 20.52 -39.42
N VAL A 7 38.05 19.94 -39.72
CA VAL A 7 36.77 20.46 -39.21
C VAL A 7 36.07 19.26 -38.57
N LEU A 8 36.64 18.65 -37.51
CA LEU A 8 36.32 19.01 -36.12
C LEU A 8 34.81 19.30 -36.00
N ALA A 9 33.98 18.27 -35.86
CA ALA A 9 33.69 17.68 -34.56
C ALA A 9 33.24 18.73 -33.53
N LEU A 10 32.25 19.57 -33.86
CA LEU A 10 31.68 20.55 -32.93
C LEU A 10 30.20 20.90 -33.22
N LEU A 11 29.35 19.94 -33.64
CA LEU A 11 27.89 20.13 -33.64
C LEU A 11 27.14 18.85 -33.22
N PHE A 12 27.62 18.18 -32.16
CA PHE A 12 26.94 17.03 -31.56
C PHE A 12 26.45 17.28 -30.12
N PHE A 13 26.45 18.52 -29.62
CA PHE A 13 26.25 18.78 -28.18
C PHE A 13 25.40 20.01 -27.77
N PHE A 14 24.70 20.67 -28.69
CA PHE A 14 23.70 21.69 -28.35
C PHE A 14 22.44 21.40 -29.15
N GLY A 15 21.26 21.20 -28.58
CA GLY A 15 20.88 21.30 -27.19
C GLY A 15 19.39 20.99 -27.15
N PHE A 16 19.05 20.11 -26.22
CA PHE A 16 17.80 20.17 -25.48
C PHE A 16 16.51 20.00 -26.31
N PHE A 17 16.17 18.72 -26.50
CA PHE A 17 14.77 18.27 -26.43
C PHE A 17 14.04 19.06 -25.33
N ILE A 18 13.20 20.02 -25.70
CA ILE A 18 12.16 20.50 -24.78
C ILE A 18 11.10 19.40 -24.76
N GLN A 19 11.39 18.34 -24.01
CA GLN A 19 10.35 17.50 -23.45
C GLN A 19 9.61 18.39 -22.46
N THR A 20 8.37 18.72 -22.79
CA THR A 20 7.40 19.26 -21.85
C THR A 20 7.26 18.23 -20.73
N SER A 21 7.97 18.43 -19.63
CA SER A 21 7.66 17.74 -18.38
C SER A 21 6.31 18.25 -17.94
N THR A 22 5.23 17.60 -18.38
CA THR A 22 4.03 17.55 -17.57
C THR A 22 4.48 16.97 -16.23
N VAL A 23 4.69 17.85 -15.25
CA VAL A 23 4.87 17.48 -13.86
C VAL A 23 3.69 16.56 -13.56
N GLY A 24 4.03 15.29 -13.35
CA GLY A 24 3.07 14.24 -13.11
C GLY A 24 2.16 14.64 -11.96
N ALA A 25 0.90 14.21 -12.06
CA ALA A 25 -0.02 14.21 -10.96
C ALA A 25 0.71 13.76 -9.68
N GLU A 26 0.61 14.57 -8.64
CA GLU A 26 1.00 14.22 -7.29
C GLU A 26 0.15 13.01 -6.88
N GLU A 27 0.68 11.80 -7.06
CA GLU A 27 0.09 10.56 -6.57
C GLU A 27 0.34 10.52 -5.06
N VAL A 28 -0.48 11.28 -4.33
CA VAL A 28 -0.46 11.34 -2.86
C VAL A 28 -0.57 9.91 -2.34
N SER A 29 0.46 9.47 -1.61
CA SER A 29 0.54 8.14 -1.01
C SER A 29 -0.78 7.78 -0.31
N ASP A 30 -1.37 6.66 -0.70
CA ASP A 30 -2.68 6.08 -0.28
C ASP A 30 -2.86 5.92 1.26
N ILE A 31 -1.82 6.23 2.05
CA ILE A 31 -1.79 6.21 3.53
C ILE A 31 -2.51 7.42 4.17
N SER A 32 -2.58 8.57 3.49
CA SER A 32 -3.18 9.79 4.05
C SER A 32 -4.65 9.61 4.45
N VAL A 33 -5.33 8.64 3.82
CA VAL A 33 -6.71 8.23 4.13
C VAL A 33 -6.85 7.68 5.56
N CYS A 34 -5.78 7.09 6.11
CA CYS A 34 -5.78 6.47 7.42
C CYS A 34 -5.38 7.41 8.57
N GLU A 35 -4.82 8.59 8.26
CA GLU A 35 -4.40 9.57 9.27
C GLU A 35 -5.51 10.08 10.19
N PRO A 36 -6.70 10.47 9.69
CA PRO A 36 -7.77 11.03 10.54
C PRO A 36 -8.43 10.00 11.47
N ILE A 37 -8.15 8.71 11.30
CA ILE A 37 -8.72 7.66 12.15
C ILE A 37 -8.10 7.75 13.55
N THR A 38 -8.96 7.88 14.56
CA THR A 38 -8.55 8.01 15.97
C THR A 38 -8.55 6.67 16.71
N ASP A 39 -9.45 5.75 16.35
CA ASP A 39 -9.44 4.40 16.89
C ASP A 39 -8.20 3.66 16.40
N ALA A 40 -7.43 3.13 17.35
CA ALA A 40 -6.12 2.61 17.04
C ALA A 40 -6.17 1.24 16.33
N ILE A 41 -7.23 0.46 16.53
CA ILE A 41 -7.46 -0.80 15.81
C ILE A 41 -7.84 -0.50 14.36
N GLU A 42 -8.82 0.39 14.16
CA GLU A 42 -9.31 0.81 12.85
C GLU A 42 -8.20 1.47 12.04
N LYS A 43 -7.39 2.32 12.67
CA LYS A 43 -6.22 2.94 12.04
C LYS A 43 -5.21 1.90 11.57
N ASN A 44 -4.86 0.94 12.43
CA ASN A 44 -3.93 -0.13 12.08
C ASN A 44 -4.48 -1.01 10.95
N LEU A 45 -5.78 -1.27 10.93
CA LEU A 45 -6.41 -2.02 9.85
C LEU A 45 -6.31 -1.26 8.53
N CYS A 46 -6.67 0.03 8.53
CA CYS A 46 -6.55 0.88 7.37
C CYS A 46 -5.10 0.88 6.82
N MET A 47 -4.12 1.10 7.70
CA MET A 47 -2.70 1.09 7.33
C MET A 47 -2.26 -0.27 6.76
N ALA A 48 -2.83 -1.37 7.24
CA ALA A 48 -2.52 -2.70 6.72
C ALA A 48 -3.14 -2.97 5.35
N LEU A 49 -4.30 -2.37 5.05
CA LEU A 49 -5.06 -2.65 3.83
C LEU A 49 -4.86 -1.62 2.71
N HIS A 50 -4.19 -0.50 2.97
CA HIS A 50 -3.76 0.47 1.96
C HIS A 50 -2.28 0.27 1.58
N PRO A 51 -1.95 -0.59 0.59
CA PRO A 51 -0.58 -0.76 0.13
C PRO A 51 -0.06 0.53 -0.52
N ILE A 52 1.18 0.91 -0.20
CA ILE A 52 1.86 2.03 -0.86
C ILE A 52 2.13 1.63 -2.32
N LYS A 53 1.38 2.22 -3.25
CA LYS A 53 1.72 2.16 -4.68
C LYS A 53 2.85 3.16 -4.92
N ASN A 54 3.97 2.68 -5.42
CA ASN A 54 5.11 3.50 -5.84
C ASN A 54 5.80 4.29 -4.70
N PRO A 55 6.55 3.59 -3.82
CA PRO A 55 7.27 4.22 -2.72
C PRO A 55 8.31 5.24 -3.22
N GLU A 56 8.30 6.47 -2.69
CA GLU A 56 9.27 7.53 -3.04
C GLU A 56 10.74 7.14 -2.78
N ASN A 57 11.00 6.19 -1.88
CA ASN A 57 12.34 5.71 -1.60
C ASN A 57 12.35 4.26 -1.10
N ARG A 58 13.51 3.61 -1.33
CA ARG A 58 13.77 2.19 -1.02
C ARG A 58 13.52 1.73 0.42
N TYR A 59 13.41 2.68 1.36
CA TYR A 59 13.17 2.41 2.77
C TYR A 59 11.67 2.37 3.10
N ARG A 60 10.83 3.01 2.28
CA ARG A 60 9.36 2.89 2.30
C ARG A 60 8.83 1.76 1.42
N ASP A 61 9.70 1.04 0.72
CA ASP A 61 9.39 -0.11 -0.16
C ASP A 61 8.88 -1.37 0.56
N LYS A 62 8.88 -1.39 1.89
CA LYS A 62 8.51 -2.60 2.61
C LYS A 62 7.01 -2.59 2.91
N ASP A 63 6.34 -3.65 2.46
CA ASP A 63 4.98 -3.98 2.89
C ASP A 63 4.99 -4.18 4.42
N HIS A 64 4.51 -3.16 5.13
CA HIS A 64 4.36 -3.17 6.58
C HIS A 64 2.99 -3.66 7.03
N SER A 65 2.15 -4.21 6.14
CA SER A 65 0.81 -4.66 6.50
C SER A 65 0.82 -5.68 7.63
N SER A 66 1.77 -6.61 7.62
CA SER A 66 1.91 -7.60 8.71
C SER A 66 2.29 -6.96 10.05
N TYR A 67 3.09 -5.89 10.03
CA TYR A 67 3.44 -5.14 11.24
C TYR A 67 2.20 -4.47 11.82
N TYR A 68 1.42 -3.77 11.00
CA TYR A 68 0.19 -3.13 11.45
C TYR A 68 -0.84 -4.14 11.99
N CYS A 69 -0.98 -5.32 11.38
CA CYS A 69 -1.81 -6.38 11.95
C CYS A 69 -1.33 -6.83 13.34
N SER A 70 -0.01 -6.98 13.55
CA SER A 70 0.53 -7.35 14.87
C SER A 70 0.29 -6.29 15.94
N LEU A 71 0.15 -5.01 15.57
CA LEU A 71 -0.10 -3.96 16.55
C LEU A 71 -1.46 -4.10 17.26
N MET A 72 -2.43 -4.75 16.62
CA MET A 72 -3.75 -5.03 17.20
C MET A 72 -3.68 -6.03 18.37
N GLU A 73 -2.64 -6.87 18.40
CA GLU A 73 -2.40 -7.76 19.54
C GLU A 73 -2.05 -6.98 20.81
N TYR A 74 -1.27 -5.90 20.70
CA TYR A 74 -0.95 -5.04 21.85
C TYR A 74 -2.19 -4.34 22.42
N GLN A 75 -3.23 -4.19 21.60
CA GLN A 75 -4.54 -3.66 21.97
C GLN A 75 -5.50 -4.76 22.48
N LYS A 76 -5.02 -6.01 22.59
CA LYS A 76 -5.74 -7.19 23.06
C LYS A 76 -6.95 -7.58 22.21
N ASP A 77 -6.94 -7.22 20.93
CA ASP A 77 -8.00 -7.57 19.98
C ASP A 77 -7.55 -8.69 19.03
N ARG A 78 -7.57 -9.92 19.54
CA ARG A 78 -7.11 -11.11 18.80
C ARG A 78 -7.96 -11.38 17.56
N ASP A 79 -9.26 -11.10 17.63
CA ASP A 79 -10.19 -11.25 16.52
C ASP A 79 -9.81 -10.31 15.37
N MET A 80 -9.52 -9.04 15.64
CA MET A 80 -9.07 -8.10 14.59
C MET A 80 -7.67 -8.42 14.07
N MET A 81 -6.77 -8.88 14.94
CA MET A 81 -5.44 -9.33 14.50
C MET A 81 -5.56 -10.51 13.51
N ASN A 82 -6.41 -11.48 13.81
CA ASN A 82 -6.69 -12.63 12.94
C ASN A 82 -7.37 -12.19 11.63
N PHE A 83 -8.38 -11.32 11.72
CA PHE A 83 -9.05 -10.71 10.56
C PHE A 83 -8.04 -10.04 9.61
N CYS A 84 -7.22 -9.13 10.15
CA CYS A 84 -6.20 -8.40 9.39
C CYS A 84 -5.20 -9.37 8.76
N SER A 85 -4.71 -10.34 9.54
CA SER A 85 -3.72 -11.32 9.07
C SER A 85 -4.26 -12.20 7.94
N ALA A 86 -5.52 -12.63 8.03
CA ALA A 86 -6.17 -13.43 7.00
C ALA A 86 -6.21 -12.70 5.65
N ILE A 87 -6.53 -11.40 5.65
CA ILE A 87 -6.59 -10.59 4.43
C ILE A 87 -5.19 -10.34 3.88
N VAL A 88 -4.27 -9.88 4.74
CA VAL A 88 -2.90 -9.52 4.33
C VAL A 88 -2.13 -10.70 3.76
N LYS A 89 -2.36 -11.91 4.30
CA LYS A 89 -1.74 -13.16 3.84
C LYS A 89 -2.57 -13.89 2.77
N SER A 90 -3.77 -13.41 2.46
CA SER A 90 -4.75 -14.09 1.61
C SER A 90 -4.98 -15.55 2.04
N ASP A 91 -5.14 -15.76 3.35
CA ASP A 91 -5.31 -17.07 3.98
C ASP A 91 -6.58 -17.08 4.85
N ALA A 92 -7.67 -17.56 4.26
CA ALA A 92 -8.97 -17.66 4.91
C ALA A 92 -8.99 -18.65 6.09
N SER A 93 -8.03 -19.58 6.19
CA SER A 93 -7.99 -20.54 7.30
C SER A 93 -7.74 -19.85 8.65
N ILE A 94 -7.11 -18.66 8.64
CA ILE A 94 -6.86 -17.85 9.82
C ILE A 94 -8.18 -17.35 10.44
N CYS A 95 -9.22 -17.13 9.63
CA CYS A 95 -10.51 -16.64 10.09
C CYS A 95 -11.18 -17.57 11.11
N ALA A 96 -10.90 -18.87 11.08
CA ALA A 96 -11.43 -19.84 12.04
C ALA A 96 -10.96 -19.59 13.50
N ASN A 97 -9.99 -18.70 13.72
CA ASN A 97 -9.54 -18.28 15.04
C ASN A 97 -10.29 -17.04 15.58
N ILE A 98 -11.30 -16.55 14.88
CA ILE A 98 -12.12 -15.40 15.29
C ILE A 98 -13.31 -15.91 16.11
N GLY A 99 -13.51 -15.35 17.31
CA GLY A 99 -14.62 -15.75 18.19
C GLY A 99 -15.98 -15.16 17.79
N SER A 100 -15.98 -13.99 17.14
CA SER A 100 -17.20 -13.36 16.61
C SER A 100 -17.65 -13.97 15.28
N VAL A 101 -18.84 -14.57 15.26
CA VAL A 101 -19.42 -15.23 14.07
C VAL A 101 -19.58 -14.27 12.88
N ASP A 102 -20.07 -13.05 13.13
CA ASP A 102 -20.28 -12.07 12.05
C ASP A 102 -18.94 -11.59 11.46
N LEU A 103 -17.93 -11.44 12.32
CA LEU A 103 -16.60 -11.03 11.90
C LEU A 103 -15.86 -12.16 11.18
N GLU A 104 -16.02 -13.41 11.62
CA GLU A 104 -15.50 -14.60 10.94
C GLU A 104 -16.05 -14.69 9.51
N LYS A 105 -17.37 -14.54 9.33
CA LYS A 105 -17.99 -14.55 8.01
C LYS A 105 -17.42 -13.44 7.12
N THR A 106 -17.32 -12.23 7.67
CA THR A 106 -16.74 -11.09 6.94
C THR A 106 -15.26 -11.35 6.59
N CYS A 107 -14.51 -11.97 7.50
CA CYS A 107 -13.11 -12.35 7.29
C CYS A 107 -12.95 -13.31 6.11
N VAL A 108 -13.78 -14.36 6.02
CA VAL A 108 -13.73 -15.32 4.91
C VAL A 108 -13.98 -14.62 3.58
N GLU A 109 -14.97 -13.74 3.53
CA GLU A 109 -15.27 -12.96 2.32
C GLU A 109 -14.10 -12.03 1.94
N CYS A 110 -13.52 -11.34 2.91
CA CYS A 110 -12.44 -10.37 2.70
C CYS A 110 -11.05 -10.99 2.45
N SER A 111 -10.82 -12.23 2.89
CA SER A 111 -9.55 -12.95 2.69
C SER A 111 -9.49 -13.70 1.35
N SER A 112 -10.64 -13.89 0.71
CA SER A 112 -10.75 -14.55 -0.60
C SER A 112 -10.44 -13.64 -1.80
N VAL A 113 -10.23 -12.35 -1.55
CA VAL A 113 -9.97 -11.32 -2.58
C VAL A 113 -8.51 -10.86 -2.55
N GLY A 114 -7.95 -10.55 -3.71
CA GLY A 114 -6.60 -9.97 -3.80
C GLY A 114 -6.56 -8.55 -3.20
N LYS A 115 -5.37 -8.12 -2.73
CA LYS A 115 -5.17 -6.78 -2.10
C LYS A 115 -5.67 -5.60 -2.93
N ALA A 116 -5.71 -5.72 -4.26
CA ALA A 116 -6.19 -4.68 -5.17
C ALA A 116 -7.72 -4.55 -5.26
N GLU A 117 -8.46 -5.54 -4.76
CA GLU A 117 -9.91 -5.67 -4.93
C GLU A 117 -10.65 -5.75 -3.59
N ILE A 118 -9.99 -5.39 -2.48
CA ILE A 118 -10.56 -5.48 -1.14
C ILE A 118 -11.85 -4.62 -1.08
N PRO A 119 -13.01 -5.23 -0.78
CA PRO A 119 -14.27 -4.50 -0.62
C PRO A 119 -14.21 -3.45 0.48
N LYS A 120 -14.93 -2.33 0.32
CA LYS A 120 -15.04 -1.27 1.34
C LYS A 120 -15.43 -1.77 2.73
N LYS A 121 -16.30 -2.79 2.81
CA LYS A 121 -16.72 -3.42 4.08
C LYS A 121 -15.56 -4.02 4.88
N CYS A 122 -14.45 -4.37 4.24
CA CYS A 122 -13.28 -4.97 4.88
C CYS A 122 -12.42 -3.94 5.62
N PHE A 123 -12.61 -2.64 5.34
CA PHE A 123 -11.93 -1.55 6.03
C PHE A 123 -12.66 -1.16 7.33
N THR A 124 -13.94 -1.48 7.45
CA THR A 124 -14.78 -1.20 8.62
C THR A 124 -15.64 -2.41 9.03
N PRO A 125 -15.04 -3.56 9.35
CA PRO A 125 -15.76 -4.82 9.56
C PRO A 125 -16.60 -4.88 10.84
N ARG A 126 -16.52 -3.84 11.68
CA ARG A 126 -17.28 -3.69 12.93
C ARG A 126 -18.25 -2.51 12.92
N ALA A 127 -18.49 -1.89 11.77
CA ALA A 127 -19.47 -0.81 11.66
C ALA A 127 -20.84 -1.31 12.14
N LYS A 128 -21.43 -0.56 13.08
CA LYS A 128 -22.73 -0.84 13.71
C LYS A 128 -23.90 -0.60 12.77
#